data_AF-A0A6N9DHS5-F1
#
_entry.id   AF-A0A6N9DHS5-F1
#
_cell.length_a   1.000
_cell.length_b   1.000
_cell.length_c   1.000
_cell.angle_alpha   90.00
_cell.angle_beta   90.00
_cell.angle_gamma   90.00
#
_symmetry.space_group_name_H-M   'P 1'
#
loop_
_entity.id
_entity.type
_entity.pdbx_description
1 polymer ?
#
loop_
_entity_poly.entity_id
_entity_poly.type
_entity_poly.pdbx_seq_one_letter_code
_entity_poly.pdbx_strand_id
1 'polypeptide(L)' 'DLYNDIASVYVENFVNLANDGFYTNSPWHRVIQGFVIQGGTNADGKQADQFDDVFHPNMIHDSAGILSMA' A
#
# COMPACT_ATOMS: atom_id res chain seq x y z
N ASP A 1 9.27 -7.69 3.30
CA ASP A 1 8.74 -8.75 2.41
C ASP A 1 7.29 -8.48 2.07
N LEU A 2 6.84 -8.93 0.90
CA LEU A 2 5.46 -8.79 0.41
C LEU A 2 4.81 -10.17 0.27
N TYR A 3 3.52 -10.27 0.57
CA TYR A 3 2.77 -11.54 0.61
C TYR A 3 2.09 -11.85 -0.73
N ASN A 4 2.90 -12.19 -1.74
CA ASN A 4 2.40 -12.42 -3.11
C ASN A 4 1.47 -13.64 -3.25
N ASP A 5 1.65 -14.64 -2.39
CA ASP A 5 0.82 -15.83 -2.32
C ASP A 5 -0.59 -15.56 -1.79
N ILE A 6 -0.76 -14.51 -0.98
CA ILE A 6 -2.04 -14.12 -0.40
C ILE A 6 -2.72 -13.01 -1.20
N ALA A 7 -1.95 -11.99 -1.62
CA ALA A 7 -2.47 -10.75 -2.22
C ALA A 7 -1.76 -10.41 -3.54
N SER A 8 -1.65 -11.38 -4.45
CA SER A 8 -0.86 -11.28 -5.69
C SER A 8 -1.14 -10.01 -6.50
N VAL A 9 -2.42 -9.70 -6.76
CA VAL A 9 -2.82 -8.53 -7.55
C VAL A 9 -2.30 -7.22 -6.94
N TYR A 10 -2.33 -7.09 -5.62
CA TYR A 10 -1.83 -5.91 -4.92
C TYR A 10 -0.31 -5.85 -4.88
N VAL A 11 0.35 -6.99 -4.69
CA VAL A 11 1.81 -7.07 -4.70
C VAL A 11 2.36 -6.73 -6.08
N GLU A 12 1.79 -7.31 -7.14
CA GLU A 12 2.16 -7.01 -8.52
C GLU A 12 1.95 -5.52 -8.85
N ASN A 13 0.78 -4.96 -8.52
CA ASN A 13 0.50 -3.55 -8.73
C ASN A 13 1.47 -2.64 -7.96
N PHE A 14 1.72 -2.93 -6.67
CA PHE A 14 2.64 -2.14 -5.85
C PHE A 14 4.07 -2.18 -6.42
N VAL A 15 4.56 -3.35 -6.81
CA VAL A 15 5.90 -3.52 -7.38
C VAL A 15 6.02 -2.81 -8.73
N ASN A 16 5.02 -2.93 -9.60
CA ASN A 16 5.03 -2.25 -10.90
C ASN A 16 5.06 -0.73 -10.73
N LEU A 17 4.18 -0.17 -9.88
CA LEU A 17 4.16 1.27 -9.59
C LEU A 17 5.47 1.76 -8.96
N ALA A 18 6.06 0.97 -8.06
CA ALA A 18 7.35 1.31 -7.47
C ALA A 18 8.48 1.33 -8.53
N ASN A 19 8.52 0.33 -9.41
CA ASN A 19 9.50 0.24 -10.49
C ASN A 19 9.34 1.36 -11.54
N ASP A 20 8.11 1.75 -11.84
CA ASP A 20 7.79 2.85 -12.75
C ASP A 20 8.04 4.23 -12.13
N GLY A 21 8.49 4.27 -10.86
CA GLY A 21 8.78 5.50 -10.14
C GLY A 21 7.54 6.29 -9.73
N PHE A 22 6.34 5.68 -9.74
CA PHE A 22 5.08 6.32 -9.39
C PHE A 22 5.11 6.97 -7.99
N TYR A 23 5.75 6.30 -7.03
CA TYR A 23 5.88 6.78 -5.65
C TYR A 23 7.06 7.76 -5.45
N THR A 24 7.80 8.11 -6.50
CA THR A 24 8.87 9.10 -6.41
C THR A 24 8.29 10.46 -6.07
N ASN A 25 8.80 11.09 -5.01
CA ASN A 25 8.27 12.34 -4.45
C ASN A 25 6.78 12.27 -4.03
N SER A 26 6.25 11.07 -3.80
CA SER A 26 4.92 10.87 -3.23
C SER A 26 4.84 11.48 -1.83
N PRO A 27 3.85 12.34 -1.54
CA PRO A 27 3.67 12.89 -0.21
C PRO A 27 3.02 11.88 0.74
N TRP A 28 3.32 12.01 2.03
CA TRP A 28 2.52 11.38 3.08
C TRP A 28 1.27 12.23 3.34
N HIS A 29 0.09 11.71 3.03
CA HIS A 29 -1.17 12.45 3.22
C HIS A 29 -1.63 12.50 4.67
N ARG A 30 -1.32 11.46 5.44
CA ARG A 30 -1.82 11.30 6.80
C ARG A 30 -0.78 10.64 7.66
N VAL A 31 -0.46 11.27 8.78
CA VAL A 31 0.44 10.73 9.81
C VAL A 31 -0.28 10.84 11.14
N ILE A 32 -0.62 9.71 11.74
CA ILE A 32 -1.20 9.64 13.08
C ILE A 32 -0.25 8.86 13.98
N GLN A 33 0.29 9.56 14.98
CA GLN A 33 1.24 8.99 15.93
C GLN A 33 0.64 7.77 16.63
N GLY A 34 1.37 6.65 16.59
CA GLY A 34 0.95 5.39 17.21
C GLY A 34 -0.13 4.62 16.45
N PHE A 35 -0.50 5.04 15.23
CA PHE A 35 -1.54 4.38 14.45
C PHE A 35 -1.11 4.08 13.02
N VAL A 36 -1.09 5.08 12.14
CA VAL A 36 -0.89 4.87 10.70
C VAL A 36 -0.15 6.01 10.05
N ILE A 37 0.71 5.66 9.09
CA ILE A 37 1.22 6.56 8.06
C ILE A 37 0.62 6.14 6.73
N GLN A 38 -0.02 7.07 6.02
CA GLN A 38 -0.76 6.82 4.79
C GLN A 38 -0.18 7.68 3.67
N GLY A 39 0.12 7.04 2.54
CA GLY A 39 0.60 7.67 1.31
C GLY A 39 -0.05 7.00 0.10
N GLY A 40 0.67 6.99 -1.04
CA GLY A 40 0.27 6.18 -2.20
C GLY A 40 -0.41 6.94 -3.36
N THR A 41 -0.36 8.28 -3.36
CA THR A 41 -0.56 9.04 -4.61
C THR A 41 0.79 9.32 -5.26
N ASN A 42 0.82 9.65 -6.54
CA ASN A 42 2.04 10.19 -7.15
C ASN A 42 2.28 11.64 -6.72
N ALA A 43 3.39 12.23 -7.18
CA ALA A 43 3.74 13.63 -6.89
C ALA A 43 2.66 14.66 -7.31
N ASP A 44 1.82 14.33 -8.30
CA ASP A 44 0.73 15.17 -8.80
C ASP A 44 -0.61 14.92 -8.08
N GLY A 45 -0.66 14.01 -7.09
CA GLY A 45 -1.87 13.66 -6.36
C GLY A 45 -2.77 12.63 -7.04
N LYS A 46 -2.33 11.98 -8.12
CA LYS A 46 -3.05 10.90 -8.80
C LYS A 46 -3.01 9.61 -7.96
N GLN A 47 -4.14 8.91 -7.89
CA GLN A 47 -4.25 7.60 -7.25
C GLN A 47 -3.97 6.45 -8.24
N ALA A 48 -3.56 5.30 -7.70
CA ALA A 48 -3.45 4.05 -8.44
C ALA A 48 -4.83 3.45 -8.75
N ASP A 49 -4.84 2.39 -9.54
CA ASP A 49 -6.06 1.66 -9.90
C ASP A 49 -6.69 0.98 -8.68
N GLN A 50 -8.02 0.82 -8.72
CA GLN A 50 -8.81 0.16 -7.68
C GLN A 50 -9.05 -1.31 -8.03
N PHE A 51 -9.00 -2.16 -7.01
CA PHE A 51 -9.22 -3.59 -7.10
C PHE A 51 -10.15 -4.03 -5.97
N ASP A 52 -10.81 -5.17 -6.14
CA ASP A 52 -11.64 -5.78 -5.10
C ASP A 52 -10.78 -6.23 -3.92
N ASP A 53 -11.28 -6.02 -2.70
CA ASP A 53 -10.59 -6.35 -1.46
C ASP A 53 -10.22 -7.84 -1.37
N VAL A 54 -9.02 -8.10 -0.88
CA VAL A 54 -8.54 -9.45 -0.55
C VAL A 54 -8.33 -9.57 0.95
N PHE A 55 -9.07 -10.48 1.58
CA PHE A 55 -8.99 -10.75 3.01
C PHE A 55 -8.46 -12.15 3.27
N HIS A 56 -7.63 -12.29 4.30
CA HIS A 56 -7.17 -13.59 4.78
C HIS A 56 -7.29 -13.64 6.31
N PRO A 57 -7.86 -14.70 6.92
CA PRO A 57 -8.19 -14.73 8.35
C PRO A 57 -7.01 -14.49 9.30
N ASN A 58 -5.81 -14.83 8.86
CA ASN A 58 -4.58 -14.70 9.66
C ASN A 58 -3.80 -13.40 9.36
N MET A 59 -4.26 -12.57 8.44
CA MET A 59 -3.62 -11.30 8.06
C MET A 59 -4.35 -10.16 8.76
N ILE A 60 -3.95 -9.90 10.00
CA ILE A 60 -4.57 -8.90 10.89
C ILE A 60 -3.58 -7.81 11.26
N HIS A 61 -4.08 -6.60 11.53
CA HIS A 61 -3.27 -5.46 11.97
C HIS A 61 -2.99 -5.48 13.48
N ASP A 62 -2.31 -6.51 13.96
CA ASP A 62 -2.05 -6.73 15.39
C ASP A 62 -0.77 -6.06 15.92
N SER A 63 0.06 -5.52 15.02
CA SER A 63 1.37 -4.96 15.35
C SER A 63 1.78 -3.85 14.38
N ALA A 64 2.76 -3.04 14.78
CA ALA A 64 3.31 -1.99 13.93
C ALA A 64 4.17 -2.57 12.80
N GLY A 65 4.24 -1.88 11.67
CA GLY A 65 5.05 -2.28 10.51
C GLY A 65 4.30 -3.11 9.46
N ILE A 66 2.99 -3.30 9.65
CA ILE A 66 2.13 -3.96 8.67
C ILE A 66 1.79 -2.98 7.54
N LEU A 67 2.00 -3.41 6.30
CA LEU A 67 1.64 -2.68 5.09
C LEU A 67 0.31 -3.22 4.55
N SER A 68 -0.65 -2.33 4.29
CA SER A 68 -1.95 -2.66 3.70
C SER A 68 -2.43 -1.56 2.76
N MET A 69 -3.43 -1.89 1.93
CA MET A 69 -4.11 -0.92 1.08
C MET A 69 -4.98 0.02 1.90
N ALA A 70 -5.15 1.25 1.40
CA ALA A 70 -5.82 2.35 2.09
C ALA A 70 -7.24 2.60 1.58
#